data_AF-A0A7S2TAM4-F1
#
_entry.id   AF-A0A7S2TAM4-F1
#
_cell.length_a   1.000
_cell.length_b   1.000
_cell.length_c   1.000
_cell.angle_alpha   90.00
_cell.angle_beta   90.00
_cell.angle_gamma   90.00
#
_symmetry.space_group_name_H-M   'P 1'
#
loop_
_entity.id
_entity.type
_entity.pdbx_description
1 polymer ?
#
loop_
_entity_poly.entity_id
_entity_poly.type
_entity_poly.pdbx_seq_one_letter_code
_entity_poly.pdbx_strand_id
1 'polypeptide(L)'
;GIGDLKGITQRLDYISSLNVDAIWISPFFKSPQADFGYDVSDYRDVDPIFGNMEDFDQLLQTAHEKGLKIIVDQVLSHTSDQHEWFKESRTNRTNDKGSF
;
A
#
# COMPACT_ATOMS: atom_id res chain seq x y z
N GLY A 1 8.08 16.59 -0.41
CA GLY A 1 6.78 17.19 -0.79
C GLY A 1 5.72 16.15 -1.14
N ILE A 2 6.02 14.86 -1.02
CA ILE A 2 5.06 13.75 -1.12
C ILE A 2 4.57 13.47 0.31
N GLY A 3 3.29 13.16 0.49
CA GLY A 3 2.76 12.77 1.80
C GLY A 3 3.20 11.34 2.16
N ASP A 4 3.37 11.06 3.45
CA ASP A 4 3.88 9.78 3.95
C ASP A 4 3.04 9.26 5.13
N LEU A 5 3.30 8.01 5.55
CA LEU A 5 2.54 7.34 6.61
C LEU A 5 2.66 8.07 7.96
N LYS A 6 3.82 8.65 8.27
CA LYS A 6 4.02 9.46 9.50
C LYS A 6 3.15 10.72 9.47
N GLY A 7 3.01 11.34 8.31
CA GLY A 7 2.13 12.47 8.08
C GLY A 7 0.67 12.11 8.34
N ILE A 8 0.22 10.93 7.92
CA ILE A 8 -1.14 10.44 8.26
C ILE A 8 -1.25 10.25 9.78
N THR A 9 -0.28 9.59 10.43
CA THR A 9 -0.27 9.36 11.88
C THR A 9 -0.38 10.68 12.67
N GLN A 10 0.35 11.71 12.27
CA GLN A 10 0.30 13.04 12.88
C GLN A 10 -1.06 13.74 12.75
N ARG A 11 -1.90 13.34 11.80
CA ARG A 11 -3.22 13.93 11.53
C ARG A 11 -4.37 13.13 12.12
N LEU A 12 -4.12 11.99 12.76
CA LEU A 12 -5.17 11.14 13.31
C LEU A 12 -6.01 11.83 14.41
N ASP A 13 -5.45 12.76 15.17
CA ASP A 13 -6.22 13.59 16.12
C ASP A 13 -7.28 14.42 15.39
N TYR A 14 -6.90 15.06 14.29
CA TYR A 14 -7.82 15.83 13.47
C TYR A 14 -8.88 14.92 12.86
N ILE A 15 -8.48 13.80 12.25
CA ILE A 15 -9.40 12.85 11.62
C ILE A 15 -10.41 12.32 12.64
N SER A 16 -9.95 11.91 13.83
CA SER A 16 -10.83 11.43 14.91
C SER A 16 -11.84 12.50 15.34
N SER A 17 -11.44 13.77 15.38
CA SER A 17 -12.35 14.89 15.72
C SER A 17 -13.46 15.14 14.70
N LEU A 18 -13.36 14.57 13.49
CA LEU A 18 -14.42 14.62 12.48
C LEU A 18 -15.56 13.62 12.77
N ASN A 19 -15.44 12.78 13.82
CA ASN A 19 -16.41 11.75 14.21
C ASN A 19 -16.66 10.70 13.11
N VAL A 20 -15.59 10.28 12.42
CA VAL A 20 -15.63 9.15 11.48
C VAL A 20 -15.25 7.85 12.19
N ASP A 21 -15.74 6.72 11.69
CA ASP A 21 -15.43 5.39 12.25
C ASP A 21 -14.19 4.73 11.61
N ALA A 22 -13.84 5.14 10.39
CA ALA A 22 -12.79 4.50 9.62
C ALA A 22 -12.11 5.46 8.64
N ILE A 23 -10.88 5.13 8.26
CA ILE A 23 -10.18 5.71 7.11
C ILE A 23 -9.87 4.63 6.08
N TRP A 24 -9.92 5.02 4.81
CA TRP A 24 -9.44 4.21 3.70
C TRP A 24 -8.20 4.88 3.10
N ILE A 25 -7.12 4.11 3.00
CA ILE A 25 -5.83 4.58 2.48
C ILE A 25 -5.61 3.96 1.10
N SER A 26 -5.44 4.81 0.09
CA SER A 26 -4.99 4.43 -1.26
C SER A 26 -3.65 3.68 -1.21
N PRO A 27 -3.22 2.99 -2.29
CA PRO A 27 -2.03 2.15 -2.25
C PRO A 27 -0.76 2.87 -1.75
N PHE A 28 -0.06 2.22 -0.83
CA PHE A 28 1.24 2.64 -0.31
C PHE A 28 2.30 1.52 -0.40
N PHE A 29 1.98 0.44 -1.13
CA PHE A 29 2.88 -0.67 -1.39
C PHE A 29 3.97 -0.28 -2.39
N LYS A 30 5.08 -1.03 -2.42
CA LYS A 30 6.14 -0.80 -3.42
C LYS A 30 5.56 -0.77 -4.84
N SER A 31 5.90 0.28 -5.56
CA SER A 31 5.41 0.52 -6.92
C SER A 31 6.42 1.37 -7.70
N PRO A 32 6.58 1.16 -9.02
CA PRO A 32 7.31 2.09 -9.87
C PRO A 32 6.65 3.48 -10.00
N GLN A 33 5.43 3.64 -9.47
CA GLN A 33 4.63 4.86 -9.48
C GLN A 33 4.20 5.30 -10.88
N ALA A 34 4.10 4.38 -11.85
CA ALA A 34 3.60 4.70 -13.19
C ALA A 34 2.09 5.01 -13.17
N ASP A 35 1.35 4.44 -12.21
CA ASP A 35 -0.04 4.76 -11.89
C ASP A 35 -0.19 5.12 -10.40
N PHE A 36 0.77 5.88 -9.87
CA PHE A 36 0.76 6.45 -8.51
C PHE A 36 0.38 5.44 -7.40
N GLY A 37 0.93 4.22 -7.47
CA GLY A 37 0.77 3.17 -6.47
C GLY A 37 -0.17 2.03 -6.87
N TYR A 38 -0.98 2.19 -7.92
CA TYR A 38 -1.85 1.11 -8.42
C TYR A 38 -1.09 0.06 -9.25
N ASP A 39 0.10 0.40 -9.75
CA ASP A 39 1.04 -0.53 -10.36
C ASP A 39 1.96 -1.17 -9.29
N VAL A 40 1.44 -2.15 -8.53
CA VAL A 40 2.15 -2.76 -7.39
C VAL A 40 3.25 -3.74 -7.83
N SER A 41 4.47 -3.57 -7.31
CA SER A 41 5.62 -4.46 -7.55
C SER A 41 5.95 -5.40 -6.38
N ASP A 42 5.51 -5.07 -5.15
CA ASP A 42 5.52 -5.97 -4.00
C ASP A 42 4.34 -5.66 -3.07
N TYR A 43 3.39 -6.58 -2.97
CA TYR A 43 2.17 -6.43 -2.16
C TYR A 43 2.38 -6.50 -0.65
N ARG A 44 3.59 -6.83 -0.18
CA ARG A 44 3.87 -7.10 1.24
C ARG A 44 4.81 -6.09 1.88
N ASP A 45 5.24 -5.09 1.14
CA ASP A 45 6.16 -4.09 1.63
C ASP A 45 5.70 -2.68 1.25
N VAL A 46 6.02 -1.73 2.13
CA VAL A 46 5.71 -0.31 1.93
C VAL A 46 6.71 0.28 0.93
N ASP A 47 6.23 1.17 0.07
CA ASP A 47 7.13 1.93 -0.79
C ASP A 47 8.00 2.88 0.06
N PRO A 48 9.33 2.86 -0.10
CA PRO A 48 10.23 3.74 0.66
C PRO A 48 9.89 5.24 0.57
N ILE A 49 9.16 5.69 -0.46
CA ILE A 49 8.69 7.09 -0.54
C ILE A 49 7.63 7.43 0.51
N PHE A 50 6.90 6.44 1.03
CA PHE A 50 5.84 6.59 2.03
C PHE A 50 6.27 6.20 3.44
N GLY A 51 7.41 5.50 3.59
CA GLY A 51 7.96 5.07 4.87
C GLY A 51 8.40 3.62 4.83
N ASN A 52 8.12 2.88 5.91
CA ASN A 52 8.41 1.46 6.02
C ASN A 52 7.28 0.72 6.76
N MET A 53 7.44 -0.60 6.94
CA MET A 53 6.45 -1.41 7.66
C MET A 53 6.26 -0.97 9.12
N GLU A 54 7.31 -0.53 9.83
CA GLU A 54 7.17 -0.04 11.21
C GLU A 54 6.33 1.25 11.28
N ASP A 55 6.45 2.11 10.27
CA ASP A 55 5.65 3.33 10.17
C ASP A 55 4.16 3.01 9.95
N PHE A 56 3.86 1.95 9.19
CA PHE A 56 2.49 1.45 9.04
C PHE A 56 1.97 0.82 10.33
N ASP A 57 2.78 0.04 11.04
CA ASP A 57 2.40 -0.53 12.34
C ASP A 57 2.09 0.57 13.36
N GLN A 58 2.90 1.63 13.40
CA GLN A 58 2.65 2.79 14.26
C GLN A 58 1.35 3.52 13.87
N LEU A 59 1.09 3.70 12.57
CA LEU A 59 -0.16 4.30 12.08
C LEU A 59 -1.36 3.47 12.54
N LEU A 60 -1.30 2.15 12.35
CA LEU A 60 -2.37 1.21 12.69
C LEU A 60 -2.66 1.21 14.20
N GLN A 61 -1.61 1.12 15.02
CA GLN A 61 -1.74 1.20 16.47
C GLN A 61 -2.39 2.53 16.90
N THR A 62 -1.87 3.65 16.42
CA THR A 62 -2.35 4.99 16.81
C THR A 62 -3.80 5.22 16.37
N ALA A 63 -4.20 4.70 15.21
CA ALA A 63 -5.58 4.77 14.74
C ALA A 63 -6.51 3.96 15.65
N HIS A 64 -6.13 2.73 16.00
CA HIS A 64 -6.92 1.87 16.89
C HIS A 64 -7.07 2.45 18.30
N GLU A 65 -6.02 3.07 18.85
CA GLU A 65 -6.08 3.78 20.14
C GLU A 65 -7.12 4.92 20.14
N LYS A 66 -7.42 5.47 18.96
CA LYS A 66 -8.44 6.52 18.74
C LYS A 66 -9.80 5.96 18.32
N GLY A 67 -9.97 4.64 18.31
CA GLY A 67 -11.20 3.98 17.89
C GLY A 67 -11.43 3.98 16.37
N LEU A 68 -10.46 4.43 15.57
CA LEU A 68 -10.55 4.45 14.11
C LEU A 68 -10.21 3.08 13.52
N LYS A 69 -10.97 2.62 12.53
CA LYS A 69 -10.62 1.47 11.69
C LYS A 69 -9.79 1.91 10.49
N ILE A 70 -8.90 1.03 10.02
CA ILE A 70 -8.14 1.23 8.78
C ILE A 70 -8.57 0.21 7.74
N ILE A 71 -8.90 0.70 6.55
CA ILE A 71 -9.05 -0.08 5.32
C ILE A 71 -7.89 0.30 4.40
N VAL A 72 -7.27 -0.67 3.76
CA VAL A 72 -6.22 -0.46 2.77
C VAL A 72 -6.69 -0.94 1.41
N ASP A 73 -6.31 -0.24 0.35
CA ASP A 73 -6.58 -0.70 -1.00
C ASP A 73 -5.86 -2.03 -1.30
N GLN A 74 -6.46 -2.87 -2.13
CA GLN A 74 -5.92 -4.17 -2.54
C GLN A 74 -6.08 -4.31 -4.06
N VAL A 75 -5.03 -3.93 -4.80
CA VAL A 75 -5.04 -3.90 -6.26
C VAL A 75 -4.69 -5.28 -6.83
N LEU A 76 -5.65 -6.21 -6.77
CA LEU A 76 -5.44 -7.62 -7.15
C LEU A 76 -5.81 -7.93 -8.60
N SER A 77 -6.40 -6.97 -9.32
CA SER A 77 -6.81 -7.13 -10.72
C SER A 77 -5.61 -7.19 -11.67
N HIS A 78 -4.51 -6.52 -11.32
CA HIS A 78 -3.26 -6.46 -12.10
C HIS A 78 -2.06 -6.19 -11.17
N THR A 79 -0.85 -6.49 -11.65
CA THR A 79 0.42 -6.14 -11.00
C THR A 79 1.22 -5.19 -11.89
N SER A 80 2.24 -4.53 -11.34
CA SER A 80 3.29 -3.88 -12.13
C SER A 80 4.01 -4.88 -13.04
N ASP A 81 4.55 -4.39 -14.16
CA ASP A 81 5.46 -5.16 -15.01
C ASP A 81 6.82 -5.42 -14.33
N GLN A 82 7.11 -4.71 -13.23
CA GLN A 82 8.28 -4.94 -12.38
C GLN A 82 8.04 -5.97 -11.27
N HIS A 83 6.81 -6.49 -11.12
CA HIS A 83 6.52 -7.55 -10.16
C HIS A 83 7.19 -8.87 -10.57
N GLU A 84 7.74 -9.62 -9.62
CA GLU A 84 8.48 -10.86 -9.90
C GLU A 84 7.65 -11.89 -10.67
N TRP A 85 6.36 -12.00 -10.35
CA TRP A 85 5.43 -12.86 -11.12
C TRP A 85 5.37 -12.48 -12.61
N PHE A 86 5.34 -11.19 -12.95
CA PHE A 86 5.29 -10.77 -14.36
C PHE A 86 6.64 -11.00 -15.04
N LYS A 87 7.75 -10.71 -14.35
CA LYS A 87 9.11 -10.99 -14.84
C LYS A 87 9.29 -12.47 -15.16
N GLU A 88 8.80 -13.37 -14.30
CA GLU A 88 8.84 -14.81 -14.52
C GLU A 88 7.91 -15.22 -15.67
N SER A 89 6.65 -14.76 -15.63
CA SER A 89 5.62 -15.09 -16.63
C SER A 89 6.09 -14.81 -18.05
N ARG A 90 6.74 -13.66 -18.28
CA ARG A 90 7.20 -13.24 -19.61
C ARG A 90 8.45 -13.97 -20.12
N THR A 91 9.10 -14.82 -19.33
CA THR A 91 10.35 -15.49 -19.73
C THR A 91 10.15 -16.51 -20.86
N ASN A 92 9.04 -17.26 -20.84
CA ASN A 92 8.67 -18.26 -21.84
C ASN A 92 7.20 -18.70 -21.64
N ARG A 93 6.69 -19.65 -22.43
CA ARG A 93 5.30 -20.13 -22.31
C ARG A 93 5.11 -21.34 -21.37
N THR A 94 6.18 -21.83 -20.76
CA THR A 94 6.19 -23.09 -20.00
C THR A 94 6.58 -22.92 -18.53
N ASN A 95 6.80 -21.69 -18.07
CA ASN A 95 7.11 -21.40 -16.67
C ASN A 95 5.85 -21.47 -15.79
N ASP A 96 6.04 -21.53 -14.47
CA ASP A 96 4.97 -21.71 -13.48
C ASP A 96 4.02 -20.51 -13.37
N LYS A 97 4.37 -19.37 -13.98
CA LYS A 97 3.56 -18.15 -14.09
C LYS A 97 3.11 -17.86 -15.52
N GLY A 98 3.33 -18.78 -16.45
CA GLY A 98 2.84 -18.69 -17.81
C GLY A 98 1.32 -18.86 -17.86
N SER A 99 0.67 -18.17 -18.80
CA SER A 99 -0.71 -18.50 -19.16
C SER A 99 -0.70 -19.75 -20.04
N PHE A 100 -1.56 -20.73 -19.72
CA PHE A 100 -1.79 -21.93 -20.54
C PHE A 100 -2.26 -21.56 -21.96
#